data_AF-A0A9D4CJP0-F1
#
_entry.id   AF-A0A9D4CJP0-F1
#
_cell.length_a   1.000
_cell.length_b   1.000
_cell.length_c   1.000
_cell.angle_alpha   90.00
_cell.angle_beta   90.00
_cell.angle_gamma   90.00
#
_symmetry.space_group_name_H-M   'P 1'
#
loop_
_entity.id
_entity.type
_entity.pdbx_description
1 polymer ?
#
loop_
_entity_poly.entity_id
_entity_poly.type
_entity_poly.pdbx_seq_one_letter_code
_entity_poly.pdbx_strand_id
1 'polypeptide(L)' 'MKRYVAKEGPQTKDELQASLENFWEKEMTVEQCNRYIDHCFKVAPVCVAMKGKATADC' A
#
# COMPACT_ATOMS: atom_id res chain seq x y z
N MET A 1 -4.95 0.17 1.88
CA MET A 1 -5.15 0.39 3.32
C MET A 1 -5.68 1.78 3.68
N LYS A 2 -4.91 2.89 3.59
CA LYS A 2 -5.38 4.22 4.06
C LYS A 2 -6.75 4.65 3.53
N ARG A 3 -7.02 4.45 2.23
CA ARG A 3 -8.32 4.77 1.61
C ARG A 3 -9.47 3.90 2.13
N TYR A 4 -9.20 2.63 2.46
CA TYR A 4 -10.17 1.72 3.05
C TYR A 4 -10.56 2.19 4.45
N VAL A 5 -9.56 2.43 5.32
CA VAL A 5 -9.80 2.92 6.69
C VAL A 5 -10.55 4.26 6.69
N ALA A 6 -10.21 5.18 5.77
CA ALA A 6 -10.91 6.45 5.63
C ALA A 6 -12.39 6.28 5.22
N LYS A 7 -12.70 5.23 4.45
CA LYS A 7 -14.08 4.89 4.06
C LYS A 7 -14.87 4.27 5.23
N GLU A 8 -14.23 3.42 6.03
CA GLU A 8 -14.85 2.82 7.22
C GLU A 8 -15.11 3.85 8.32
N GLY A 9 -14.32 4.93 8.37
CA GLY A 9 -14.58 6.10 9.23
C GLY A 9 -14.57 5.83 10.74
N PRO A 10 -13.60 5.06 11.29
CA PRO A 10 -13.57 4.73 12.72
C PRO A 10 -13.42 5.98 13.59
N GLN A 11 -14.19 6.05 14.67
CA GLN A 11 -14.17 7.13 15.66
C GLN A 11 -13.48 6.74 16.96
N THR A 12 -13.23 5.44 17.15
CA THR A 12 -12.51 4.91 18.32
C THR A 12 -11.27 4.12 17.92
N LYS A 13 -10.38 3.89 18.88
CA LYS A 13 -9.19 3.04 18.70
C LYS A 13 -9.59 1.62 18.30
N ASP A 14 -10.61 1.06 18.95
CA ASP A 14 -11.03 -0.32 18.74
C ASP A 14 -11.64 -0.50 17.34
N GLU A 15 -12.44 0.48 16.88
CA GLU A 15 -12.96 0.51 15.51
C GLU A 15 -11.84 0.64 14.47
N LEU A 16 -10.82 1.45 14.76
CA LEU A 16 -9.65 1.59 13.88
C LEU A 16 -8.90 0.25 13.77
N GLN A 17 -8.66 -0.42 14.90
CA GLN A 17 -8.01 -1.71 14.92
C GLN A 17 -8.82 -2.74 14.11
N ALA A 18 -10.13 -2.84 14.36
CA ALA A 18 -11.00 -3.75 13.62
C ALA A 18 -11.01 -3.43 12.11
N SER A 19 -10.97 -2.14 11.72
CA SER A 19 -10.90 -1.74 10.31
C SER A 19 -9.59 -2.19 9.64
N LEU A 20 -8.47 -2.14 10.37
CA LEU A 20 -7.18 -2.60 9.88
C LEU A 20 -7.16 -4.12 9.71
N GLU A 21 -7.63 -4.85 10.72
CA GLU A 21 -7.73 -6.32 10.68
C GLU A 21 -8.62 -6.77 9.51
N ASN A 22 -9.82 -6.19 9.38
CA ASN A 22 -10.73 -6.48 8.27
C ASN A 22 -10.11 -6.21 6.89
N PHE A 23 -9.34 -5.12 6.74
CA PHE A 23 -8.65 -4.84 5.47
C PHE A 23 -7.68 -5.97 5.10
N TRP A 24 -6.91 -6.47 6.06
CA TRP A 24 -5.94 -7.55 5.81
C TRP A 24 -6.62 -8.88 5.56
N GLU A 25 -7.74 -9.17 6.22
CA GLU A 25 -8.45 -10.44 6.06
C GLU A 25 -9.31 -10.51 4.80
N LYS A 26 -9.95 -9.40 4.41
CA LYS A 26 -11.03 -9.40 3.40
C LYS A 26 -10.65 -8.73 2.10
N GLU A 27 -9.82 -7.69 2.15
CA GLU A 27 -9.49 -6.88 0.97
C GLU A 27 -8.12 -7.21 0.40
N MET A 28 -7.14 -7.47 1.26
CA MET A 28 -5.77 -7.78 0.82
C MET A 28 -5.67 -9.22 0.32
N THR A 29 -5.38 -9.38 -0.96
CA THR A 29 -5.15 -10.68 -1.59
C THR A 29 -3.67 -10.94 -1.84
N VAL A 30 -3.30 -12.21 -2.02
CA VAL A 30 -1.92 -12.60 -2.33
C VAL A 30 -1.47 -11.96 -3.65
N GLU A 31 -2.37 -11.90 -4.64
CA GLU A 31 -2.11 -11.28 -5.94
C GLU A 31 -1.82 -9.78 -5.79
N GLN A 32 -2.55 -9.08 -4.91
CA GLN A 32 -2.29 -7.68 -4.63
C GLN A 32 -0.92 -7.46 -3.98
N CYS A 33 -0.54 -8.31 -3.02
CA CYS A 33 0.79 -8.28 -2.41
C CYS A 33 1.89 -8.51 -3.46
N ASN A 34 1.71 -9.51 -4.33
CA ASN A 34 2.65 -9.81 -5.40
C ASN A 34 2.82 -8.64 -6.37
N ARG A 35 1.75 -7.91 -6.71
CA ARG A 35 1.86 -6.69 -7.54
C ARG A 35 2.80 -5.63 -6.94
N TYR A 36 2.83 -5.50 -5.61
CA TYR A 36 3.76 -4.57 -4.95
C TYR A 36 5.20 -5.08 -4.99
N ILE A 37 5.40 -6.39 -4.83
CA ILE A 37 6.72 -7.03 -4.96
C ILE A 37 7.25 -6.85 -6.38
N ASP A 38 6.45 -7.14 -7.40
CA ASP A 38 6.80 -6.98 -8.81
C ASP A 38 7.12 -5.52 -9.14
N HIS A 39 6.40 -4.58 -8.53
CA HIS A 39 6.65 -3.15 -8.69
C HIS A 39 8.06 -2.75 -8.20
N CYS A 40 8.58 -3.36 -7.13
CA CYS A 40 9.94 -3.09 -6.66
C CYS A 40 10.98 -3.42 -7.74
N PHE A 41 10.84 -4.57 -8.41
CA PHE A 41 11.73 -4.97 -9.50
C PHE A 41 11.62 -4.03 -10.71
N LYS A 42 10.42 -3.49 -10.99
CA LYS A 42 10.21 -2.50 -12.04
C LYS A 42 10.83 -1.13 -11.71
N VAL A 43 10.75 -0.69 -10.45
CA VAL A 43 11.17 0.67 -10.05
C VAL A 43 12.66 0.76 -9.75
N ALA A 44 13.30 -0.32 -9.27
CA ALA A 44 14.72 -0.31 -8.96
C ALA A 44 15.61 0.19 -10.13
N PRO A 45 15.41 -0.24 -11.39
CA PRO A 45 16.15 0.31 -12.53
C PRO A 45 15.92 1.82 -12.74
N VAL A 46 14.69 2.30 -12.53
CA VAL A 46 14.33 3.72 -12.67
C VAL A 46 15.06 4.55 -11.61
N CYS A 47 15.13 4.07 -10.37
CA CYS A 47 15.88 4.73 -9.30
C CYS A 47 17.38 4.88 -9.65
N VAL A 48 17.97 3.86 -10.26
CA VAL A 48 19.36 3.89 -10.72
C VAL A 48 19.53 4.93 -11.83
N ALA A 49 18.65 4.92 -12.84
CA ALA A 49 18.68 5.90 -13.93
C ALA A 49 18.53 7.35 -13.42
N MET A 50 17.69 7.55 -12.40
CA MET A 50 17.44 8.83 -11.75
C MET A 50 18.52 9.23 -10.73
N LYS A 51 19.59 8.44 -10.56
CA LYS A 51 20.65 8.65 -9.56
C LYS A 51 20.11 8.86 -8.14
N GLY A 52 19.05 8.12 -7.80
CA GLY A 52 18.39 8.18 -6.49
C GLY A 52 17.46 9.38 -6.27
N LYS A 53 17.18 10.20 -7.29
CA LYS A 53 16.13 11.22 -7.21
C LYS A 53 14.73 10.59 -7.18
N ALA A 54 13.76 11.33 -6.68
CA ALA A 54 12.37 10.91 -6.67
C ALA A 54 11.90 10.56 -8.10
N THR A 55 11.31 9.38 -8.25
CA THR A 55 10.83 8.87 -9.54
C THR A 55 9.45 9.43 -9.92
N ALA A 56 8.76 10.08 -8.98
CA ALA A 56 7.43 10.67 -9.19
C ALA A 56 7.46 12.08 -9.81
N ASP A 57 8.65 12.69 -9.92
CA ASP A 57 8.84 14.04 -10.47
C ASP A 57 9.17 14.01 -11.99
N CYS A 58 8.90 12.89 -12.68
CA CYS A 58 9.17 12.64 -14.10
C CYS A 58 7.89 12.56 -14.92
#